data_AF-A0A9E5KW80-F1
#
_entry.id   AF-A0A9E5KW80-F1
#
_cell.length_a   1.000
_cell.length_b   1.000
_cell.length_c   1.000
_cell.angle_alpha   90.00
_cell.angle_beta   90.00
_cell.angle_gamma   90.00
#
_symmetry.space_group_name_H-M   'P 1'
#
loop_
_entity.id
_entity.type
_entity.pdbx_description
1 polymer ?
#
loop_
_entity_poly.entity_id
_entity_poly.type
_entity_poly.pdbx_seq_one_letter_code
_entity_poly.pdbx_strand_id
1 'polypeptide(L)'
;RIQDALAEVRDVSLIELNFSNEAKLAIIGFLNTYIQGDYRTYLYHFYDDNCATRIRDIIDRATEGTFKTWAQDIQNQPTLRNQVMRYMIHDRAIFWILDFLQGPSVDTKLSHYDEMFLPLMLEQAVLDFTYSDGSPLAISREILLDTQELAIRFSLDESSRTYTWFYAILGFLAASALLLLGLKHPALKRWILGLFCVFLGVLGSLLLFMMSFSDMDMTYFNENILFVNPLLFFVAYRILIKKQTHSNVLSILSLIMIVLLLGKFLIPSFLIQDNLRVILFLLPIYLSGAGRECLCHRKKRKPL
;
A
#
# COMPACT_ATOMS: atom_id res chain seq x y z
N ARG A 1 -12.47 -16.31 -23.12
CA ARG A 1 -11.45 -15.98 -22.09
C ARG A 1 -10.07 -15.74 -22.69
N ILE A 2 -9.41 -16.72 -23.33
CA ILE A 2 -8.13 -16.48 -24.02
C ILE A 2 -8.30 -15.44 -25.15
N GLN A 3 -9.30 -15.63 -26.01
CA GLN A 3 -9.60 -14.69 -27.10
C GLN A 3 -9.89 -13.26 -26.60
N ASP A 4 -10.57 -13.13 -25.46
CA ASP A 4 -10.84 -11.82 -24.85
C ASP A 4 -9.55 -11.17 -24.33
N ALA A 5 -8.65 -11.95 -23.71
CA ALA A 5 -7.35 -11.45 -23.25
C ALA A 5 -6.48 -11.00 -24.42
N LEU A 6 -6.49 -11.74 -25.53
CA LEU A 6 -5.81 -11.35 -26.76
C LEU A 6 -6.41 -10.08 -27.38
N ALA A 7 -7.74 -9.96 -27.42
CA ALA A 7 -8.43 -8.78 -27.92
C ALA A 7 -8.16 -7.52 -27.09
N GLU A 8 -7.95 -7.68 -25.79
CA GLU A 8 -7.55 -6.61 -24.86
C GLU A 8 -6.03 -6.37 -24.82
N VAL A 9 -5.26 -7.06 -25.68
CA VAL A 9 -3.80 -6.93 -25.78
C VAL A 9 -3.14 -7.14 -24.42
N ARG A 10 -3.47 -8.25 -23.76
CA ARG A 10 -2.85 -8.72 -22.51
C ARG A 10 -1.79 -9.77 -22.80
N ASP A 11 -0.79 -9.88 -21.93
CA ASP A 11 0.15 -10.98 -21.99
C ASP A 11 -0.59 -12.30 -21.72
N VAL A 12 -0.33 -13.31 -22.55
CA VAL A 12 -0.98 -14.63 -22.44
C VAL A 12 0.06 -15.72 -22.69
N SER A 13 0.26 -16.57 -21.68
CA SER A 13 1.00 -17.82 -21.77
C SER A 13 0.08 -19.02 -21.48
N LEU A 14 0.37 -20.14 -22.13
CA LEU A 14 -0.21 -21.45 -21.84
C LEU A 14 0.90 -22.33 -21.27
N ILE A 15 0.64 -22.91 -20.10
CA ILE A 15 1.55 -23.87 -19.46
C ILE A 15 0.83 -25.19 -19.31
N GLU A 16 1.41 -26.24 -19.86
CA GLU A 16 0.95 -27.61 -19.65
C GLU A 16 1.60 -28.18 -18.39
N LEU A 17 0.79 -28.70 -17.46
CA LEU A 17 1.24 -29.18 -16.16
C LEU A 17 1.36 -30.71 -16.10
N ASN A 18 2.47 -31.17 -15.55
CA ASN A 18 2.79 -32.57 -15.30
C ASN A 18 2.20 -33.02 -13.96
N PHE A 19 0.92 -33.37 -13.99
CA PHE A 19 0.24 -34.01 -12.87
C PHE A 19 0.04 -35.51 -13.10
N SER A 20 0.09 -36.28 -12.01
CA SER A 20 -0.31 -37.69 -12.01
C SER A 20 -1.80 -37.83 -12.40
N ASN A 21 -2.20 -39.01 -12.87
CA ASN A 21 -3.59 -39.25 -13.25
C ASN A 21 -4.53 -39.14 -12.04
N GLU A 22 -4.05 -39.57 -10.87
CA GLU A 22 -4.71 -39.48 -9.59
C GLU A 22 -4.94 -38.01 -9.21
N ALA A 23 -3.91 -37.16 -9.33
CA ALA A 23 -4.03 -35.73 -9.07
C ALA A 23 -4.99 -35.05 -10.05
N LYS A 24 -4.93 -35.39 -11.36
CA LYS A 24 -5.87 -34.86 -12.37
C LYS A 24 -7.33 -35.19 -12.02
N LEU A 25 -7.62 -36.44 -11.65
CA LEU A 25 -8.97 -36.85 -11.24
C LEU A 25 -9.42 -36.14 -9.96
N ALA A 26 -8.52 -35.97 -8.99
CA ALA A 26 -8.82 -35.23 -7.76
C ALA A 26 -9.13 -33.75 -8.03
N ILE A 27 -8.36 -33.09 -8.89
CA ILE A 27 -8.60 -31.71 -9.32
C ILE A 27 -9.97 -31.61 -10.02
N ILE A 28 -10.29 -32.51 -10.94
CA ILE A 28 -11.58 -32.52 -11.64
C ILE A 28 -12.74 -32.66 -10.65
N GLY A 29 -12.63 -33.58 -9.68
CA GLY A 29 -13.64 -33.75 -8.63
C GLY A 29 -13.80 -32.50 -7.76
N PHE A 30 -12.67 -31.89 -7.37
CA PHE A 30 -12.66 -30.62 -6.63
C PHE A 30 -13.35 -29.51 -7.43
N LEU A 31 -12.94 -29.27 -8.68
CA LEU A 31 -13.52 -28.23 -9.51
C LEU A 31 -15.01 -28.46 -9.75
N ASN A 32 -15.45 -29.68 -10.04
CA ASN A 32 -16.86 -30.00 -10.22
C ASN A 32 -17.71 -29.69 -8.99
N THR A 33 -17.14 -29.83 -7.79
CA THR A 33 -17.81 -29.46 -6.54
C THR A 33 -17.90 -27.94 -6.39
N TYR A 34 -16.80 -27.24 -6.67
CA TYR A 34 -16.68 -25.79 -6.43
C TYR A 34 -17.31 -24.90 -7.52
N ILE A 35 -17.60 -25.43 -8.71
CA ILE A 35 -18.37 -24.70 -9.73
C ILE A 35 -19.90 -24.78 -9.49
N GLN A 36 -20.36 -25.57 -8.52
CA GLN A 36 -21.78 -25.78 -8.23
C GLN A 36 -22.23 -25.08 -6.94
N GLY A 37 -23.51 -24.73 -6.89
CA GLY A 37 -24.17 -24.24 -5.68
C GLY A 37 -23.54 -22.97 -5.09
N ASP A 38 -23.35 -22.97 -3.78
CA ASP A 38 -22.90 -21.82 -3.00
C ASP A 38 -21.38 -21.56 -3.10
N TYR A 39 -20.60 -22.51 -3.62
CA TYR A 39 -19.12 -22.41 -3.71
C TYR A 39 -18.61 -21.67 -4.94
N ARG A 40 -19.51 -21.36 -5.89
CA ARG A 40 -19.16 -20.71 -7.18
C ARG A 40 -18.69 -19.27 -7.04
N THR A 41 -18.95 -18.65 -5.88
CA THR A 41 -18.54 -17.28 -5.54
C THR A 41 -17.81 -17.30 -4.23
N TYR A 42 -16.76 -16.48 -4.12
CA TYR A 42 -15.98 -16.30 -2.91
C TYR A 42 -15.79 -14.82 -2.60
N LEU A 43 -15.53 -14.51 -1.33
CA LEU A 43 -15.16 -13.16 -0.92
C LEU A 43 -13.71 -12.92 -1.33
N TYR A 44 -13.52 -12.17 -2.40
CA TYR A 44 -12.20 -11.89 -2.95
C TYR A 44 -11.35 -11.11 -1.94
N HIS A 45 -10.14 -11.60 -1.67
CA HIS A 45 -9.11 -10.91 -0.91
C HIS A 45 -7.87 -10.72 -1.81
N PHE A 46 -7.41 -9.48 -1.97
CA PHE A 46 -6.37 -9.17 -2.97
C PHE A 46 -5.05 -9.92 -2.73
N TYR A 47 -4.68 -10.16 -1.47
CA TYR A 47 -3.42 -10.82 -1.10
C TYR A 47 -3.58 -12.33 -0.87
N ASP A 48 -4.61 -12.72 -0.11
CA ASP A 48 -4.70 -14.10 0.38
C ASP A 48 -5.62 -14.99 -0.45
N ASP A 49 -6.66 -14.42 -1.07
CA ASP A 49 -7.72 -15.19 -1.74
C ASP A 49 -8.13 -14.54 -3.06
N ASN A 50 -7.33 -14.79 -4.09
CA ASN A 50 -7.50 -14.26 -5.43
C ASN A 50 -7.35 -15.37 -6.48
N CYS A 51 -7.50 -14.99 -7.76
CA CYS A 51 -7.40 -15.93 -8.87
C CYS A 51 -6.06 -16.69 -8.91
N ALA A 52 -4.94 -16.05 -8.59
CA ALA A 52 -3.63 -16.69 -8.56
C ALA A 52 -3.48 -17.58 -7.32
N THR A 53 -3.82 -17.12 -6.12
CA THR A 53 -3.69 -17.95 -4.91
C THR A 53 -4.59 -19.18 -4.95
N ARG A 54 -5.78 -19.11 -5.54
CA ARG A 54 -6.62 -20.29 -5.77
C ARG A 54 -5.99 -21.32 -6.70
N ILE A 55 -5.36 -20.88 -7.79
CA ILE A 55 -4.65 -21.79 -8.70
C ILE A 55 -3.40 -22.35 -8.03
N ARG A 56 -2.63 -21.52 -7.31
CA ARG A 56 -1.50 -21.93 -6.48
C ARG A 56 -1.88 -23.03 -5.50
N ASP A 57 -2.97 -22.86 -4.77
CA ASP A 57 -3.41 -23.82 -3.75
C ASP A 57 -3.88 -25.14 -4.39
N ILE A 58 -4.48 -25.09 -5.59
CA ILE A 58 -4.83 -26.29 -6.36
C ILE A 58 -3.56 -27.02 -6.81
N ILE A 59 -2.55 -26.31 -7.31
CA ILE A 59 -1.25 -26.88 -7.70
C ILE A 59 -0.55 -27.50 -6.48
N ASP A 60 -0.53 -26.81 -5.35
CA ASP A 60 0.07 -27.31 -4.12
C ASP A 60 -0.61 -28.60 -3.65
N ARG A 61 -1.94 -28.65 -3.70
CA ARG A 61 -2.68 -29.87 -3.37
C ARG A 61 -2.41 -31.00 -4.36
N ALA A 62 -2.28 -30.70 -5.65
CA ALA A 62 -1.98 -31.67 -6.70
C ALA A 62 -0.56 -32.23 -6.63
N THR A 63 0.35 -31.48 -5.98
CA THR A 63 1.74 -31.88 -5.71
C THR A 63 1.92 -32.36 -4.26
N GLU A 64 0.83 -32.67 -3.55
CA GLU A 64 0.85 -33.19 -2.18
C GLU A 64 1.63 -32.32 -1.18
N GLY A 65 1.69 -31.00 -1.40
CA GLY A 65 2.36 -30.03 -0.53
C GLY A 65 3.85 -29.81 -0.82
N THR A 66 4.44 -30.53 -1.78
CA THR A 66 5.86 -30.36 -2.11
C THR A 66 6.13 -29.02 -2.78
N PHE A 67 5.18 -28.49 -3.56
CA PHE A 67 5.30 -27.18 -4.21
C PHE A 67 5.42 -26.04 -3.19
N LYS A 68 4.55 -26.03 -2.17
CA LYS A 68 4.64 -25.07 -1.06
C LYS A 68 5.92 -25.21 -0.27
N THR A 69 6.31 -26.44 0.06
CA THR A 69 7.54 -26.69 0.83
C THR A 69 8.76 -26.13 0.12
N TRP A 70 8.91 -26.43 -1.17
CA TRP A 70 9.98 -25.88 -2.01
C TRP A 70 9.95 -24.35 -2.06
N ALA A 71 8.79 -23.75 -2.29
CA ALA A 71 8.67 -22.29 -2.38
C ALA A 71 8.99 -21.60 -1.05
N GLN A 72 8.61 -22.19 0.09
CA GLN A 72 8.90 -21.63 1.41
C GLN A 72 10.39 -21.67 1.78
N ASP A 73 11.17 -22.56 1.18
CA ASP A 73 12.62 -22.67 1.38
C ASP A 73 13.44 -21.62 0.61
N ILE A 74 12.84 -20.92 -0.37
CA ILE A 74 13.53 -19.91 -1.18
C ILE A 74 13.81 -18.65 -0.35
N GLN A 75 15.09 -18.27 -0.27
CA GLN A 75 15.54 -17.09 0.45
C GLN A 75 15.44 -15.82 -0.40
N ASN A 76 14.23 -15.29 -0.52
CA ASN A 76 14.01 -13.90 -0.91
C ASN A 76 12.71 -13.45 -0.24
N GLN A 77 12.78 -12.46 0.65
CA GLN A 77 11.66 -12.11 1.52
C GLN A 77 11.27 -10.63 1.38
N PRO A 78 10.70 -10.23 0.22
CA PRO A 78 10.14 -8.89 0.08
C PRO A 78 8.91 -8.73 0.96
N THR A 79 8.47 -7.49 1.19
CA THR A 79 7.17 -7.23 1.83
C THR A 79 6.08 -7.11 0.77
N LEU A 80 4.82 -7.29 1.16
CA LEU A 80 3.67 -7.03 0.25
C LEU A 80 3.71 -5.60 -0.28
N ARG A 81 4.05 -4.62 0.56
CA ARG A 81 4.21 -3.22 0.14
C ARG A 81 5.24 -3.11 -0.97
N ASN A 82 6.43 -3.69 -0.80
CA ASN A 82 7.45 -3.66 -1.84
C ASN A 82 6.96 -4.28 -3.15
N GLN A 83 6.27 -5.43 -3.05
CA GLN A 83 5.72 -6.11 -4.23
C GLN A 83 4.61 -5.31 -4.91
N VAL A 84 3.66 -4.71 -4.20
CA VAL A 84 2.60 -3.91 -4.87
C VAL A 84 3.15 -2.60 -5.41
N MET A 85 4.01 -1.93 -4.65
CA MET A 85 4.52 -0.61 -5.00
C MET A 85 5.37 -0.62 -6.28
N ARG A 86 6.11 -1.70 -6.59
CA ARG A 86 6.85 -1.80 -7.86
C ARG A 86 5.93 -1.84 -9.09
N TYR A 87 4.74 -2.44 -8.98
CA TYR A 87 3.76 -2.44 -10.08
C TYR A 87 3.01 -1.11 -10.17
N MET A 88 2.89 -0.36 -9.08
CA MET A 88 2.14 0.91 -9.04
C MET A 88 3.00 2.16 -9.28
N ILE A 89 4.31 2.03 -9.39
CA ILE A 89 5.22 3.19 -9.45
C ILE A 89 5.00 4.10 -10.66
N HIS A 90 4.43 3.56 -11.74
CA HIS A 90 4.09 4.31 -12.95
C HIS A 90 2.95 5.31 -12.70
N ASP A 91 2.02 4.99 -11.79
CA ASP A 91 0.99 5.90 -11.33
C ASP A 91 1.32 6.39 -9.91
N ARG A 92 1.96 7.56 -9.86
CA ARG A 92 2.41 8.18 -8.61
C ARG A 92 1.25 8.54 -7.69
N ALA A 93 0.05 8.76 -8.21
CA ALA A 93 -1.13 9.10 -7.41
C ALA A 93 -1.67 7.83 -6.74
N ILE A 94 -1.86 6.75 -7.49
CA ILE A 94 -2.28 5.44 -6.95
C ILE A 94 -1.24 4.92 -5.96
N PHE A 95 0.04 5.01 -6.29
CA PHE A 95 1.14 4.67 -5.37
C PHE A 95 0.95 5.37 -4.02
N TRP A 96 0.75 6.70 -4.03
CA TRP A 96 0.63 7.46 -2.78
C TRP A 96 -0.64 7.12 -2.00
N ILE A 97 -1.77 6.92 -2.69
CA ILE A 97 -3.04 6.53 -2.07
C ILE A 97 -2.87 5.19 -1.34
N LEU A 98 -2.29 4.20 -2.01
CA LEU A 98 -2.03 2.89 -1.44
C LEU A 98 -1.00 2.93 -0.32
N ASP A 99 0.05 3.74 -0.47
CA ASP A 99 1.07 3.92 0.55
C ASP A 99 0.49 4.50 1.86
N PHE A 100 -0.43 5.46 1.71
CA PHE A 100 -1.13 6.09 2.84
C PHE A 100 -2.16 5.17 3.50
N LEU A 101 -2.98 4.45 2.71
CA LEU A 101 -4.11 3.68 3.24
C LEU A 101 -3.71 2.34 3.87
N GLN A 102 -2.60 1.75 3.44
CA GLN A 102 -2.19 0.44 3.93
C GLN A 102 -1.39 0.51 5.24
N GLY A 103 -1.78 -0.33 6.20
CA GLY A 103 -1.21 -0.47 7.53
C GLY A 103 -0.02 -1.45 7.60
N PRO A 104 0.36 -1.89 8.81
CA PRO A 104 1.55 -2.73 9.04
C PRO A 104 1.46 -4.15 8.46
N SER A 105 0.25 -4.69 8.20
CA SER A 105 0.11 -6.06 7.69
C SER A 105 0.76 -6.28 6.33
N VAL A 106 0.86 -5.24 5.50
CA VAL A 106 1.54 -5.33 4.19
C VAL A 106 3.05 -5.10 4.28
N ASP A 107 3.57 -4.78 5.46
CA ASP A 107 4.99 -4.57 5.71
C ASP A 107 5.66 -5.81 6.31
N THR A 108 4.94 -6.92 6.43
CA THR A 108 5.50 -8.21 6.80
C THR A 108 6.24 -8.84 5.63
N LYS A 109 7.31 -9.54 5.94
CA LYS A 109 8.09 -10.33 4.97
C LYS A 109 7.28 -11.50 4.44
N LEU A 110 7.40 -11.77 3.15
CA LEU A 110 6.75 -12.86 2.44
C LEU A 110 7.71 -14.03 2.21
N SER A 111 7.17 -15.25 2.17
CA SER A 111 7.81 -16.36 1.48
C SER A 111 7.54 -16.29 -0.03
N HIS A 112 8.31 -17.02 -0.83
CA HIS A 112 8.04 -17.10 -2.27
C HIS A 112 6.63 -17.66 -2.57
N TYR A 113 6.11 -18.53 -1.71
CA TYR A 113 4.74 -19.04 -1.80
C TYR A 113 3.69 -17.93 -1.62
N ASP A 114 3.95 -16.98 -0.73
CA ASP A 114 3.03 -15.87 -0.47
C ASP A 114 3.04 -14.87 -1.64
N GLU A 115 4.19 -14.68 -2.29
CA GLU A 115 4.33 -13.82 -3.48
C GLU A 115 3.50 -14.27 -4.69
N MET A 116 3.11 -15.54 -4.75
CA MET A 116 2.27 -16.12 -5.80
C MET A 116 0.80 -15.62 -5.76
N PHE A 117 0.47 -14.63 -4.92
CA PHE A 117 -0.71 -13.79 -5.12
C PHE A 117 -0.64 -12.99 -6.43
N LEU A 118 0.57 -12.75 -6.94
CA LEU A 118 0.82 -12.17 -8.26
C LEU A 118 0.86 -13.27 -9.32
N PRO A 119 0.06 -13.17 -10.40
CA PRO A 119 0.05 -14.18 -11.46
C PRO A 119 1.42 -14.48 -12.08
N LEU A 120 2.27 -13.45 -12.26
CA LEU A 120 3.62 -13.61 -12.81
C LEU A 120 4.53 -14.42 -11.88
N MET A 121 4.41 -14.23 -10.55
CA MET A 121 5.18 -14.98 -9.57
C MET A 121 4.75 -16.45 -9.54
N LEU A 122 3.44 -16.70 -9.66
CA LEU A 122 2.91 -18.06 -9.80
C LEU A 122 3.38 -18.73 -11.09
N GLU A 123 3.33 -18.03 -12.22
CA GLU A 123 3.82 -18.54 -13.52
C GLU A 123 5.29 -18.95 -13.41
N GLN A 124 6.14 -18.07 -12.89
CA GLN A 124 7.57 -18.34 -12.73
C GLN A 124 7.81 -19.53 -11.79
N ALA A 125 7.13 -19.58 -10.66
CA ALA A 125 7.25 -20.67 -9.71
C ALA A 125 6.87 -22.04 -10.30
N VAL A 126 5.84 -22.09 -11.14
CA VAL A 126 5.42 -23.31 -11.85
C VAL A 126 6.49 -23.78 -12.84
N LEU A 127 7.17 -22.84 -13.52
CA LEU A 127 8.25 -23.14 -14.46
C LEU A 127 9.52 -23.62 -13.74
N ASP A 128 9.79 -23.09 -12.55
CA ASP A 128 11.01 -23.38 -11.78
C ASP A 128 10.89 -24.64 -10.92
N PHE A 129 9.68 -25.04 -10.52
CA PHE A 129 9.49 -26.19 -9.65
C PHE A 129 9.75 -27.53 -10.35
N THR A 130 10.52 -28.38 -9.66
CA THR A 130 10.81 -29.76 -10.06
C THR A 130 10.47 -30.71 -8.91
N TYR A 131 9.92 -31.88 -9.24
CA TYR A 131 9.65 -32.94 -8.28
C TYR A 131 10.97 -33.55 -7.78
N SER A 132 10.89 -34.34 -6.69
CA SER A 132 12.05 -35.01 -6.10
C SER A 132 12.76 -36.00 -7.02
N ASP A 133 12.06 -36.51 -8.05
CA ASP A 133 12.62 -37.38 -9.09
C ASP A 133 13.31 -36.60 -10.23
N GLY A 134 13.35 -35.26 -10.14
CA GLY A 134 13.93 -34.36 -11.11
C GLY A 134 13.03 -34.00 -12.29
N SER A 135 11.80 -34.54 -12.35
CA SER A 135 10.85 -34.17 -13.40
C SER A 135 10.28 -32.75 -13.16
N PRO A 136 10.15 -31.91 -14.20
CA PRO A 136 9.55 -30.58 -14.05
C PRO A 136 8.03 -30.66 -13.91
N LEU A 137 7.45 -29.71 -13.17
CA LEU A 137 6.00 -29.52 -13.14
C LEU A 137 5.47 -28.93 -14.45
N ALA A 138 6.18 -27.99 -15.06
CA ALA A 138 5.82 -27.48 -16.39
C ALA A 138 6.37 -28.40 -17.49
N ILE A 139 5.49 -28.98 -18.30
CA ILE A 139 5.85 -29.80 -19.48
C ILE A 139 6.26 -28.89 -20.64
N SER A 140 5.46 -27.84 -20.88
CA SER A 140 5.65 -26.90 -21.98
C SER A 140 5.12 -25.52 -21.59
N ARG A 141 5.69 -24.49 -22.22
CA ARG A 141 5.23 -23.11 -22.14
C ARG A 141 5.10 -22.56 -23.55
N GLU A 142 3.88 -22.20 -23.93
CA GLU A 142 3.59 -21.52 -25.20
C GLU A 142 3.21 -20.06 -24.89
N ILE A 143 3.91 -19.11 -25.50
CA ILE A 143 3.58 -17.68 -25.38
C ILE A 143 2.66 -17.32 -26.55
N LEU A 144 1.39 -17.03 -26.26
CA LEU A 144 0.41 -16.65 -27.27
C LEU A 144 0.48 -15.15 -27.61
N LEU A 145 0.80 -14.31 -26.63
CA LEU A 145 1.03 -12.88 -26.82
C LEU A 145 1.96 -12.38 -25.72
N ASP A 146 3.01 -11.66 -26.13
CA ASP A 146 3.89 -10.89 -25.26
C ASP A 146 3.86 -9.43 -25.73
N THR A 147 3.44 -8.54 -24.83
CA THR A 147 3.28 -7.12 -25.11
C THR A 147 4.49 -6.29 -24.70
N GLN A 148 5.55 -6.92 -24.15
CA GLN A 148 6.75 -6.24 -23.70
C GLN A 148 7.42 -5.44 -24.84
N GLU A 149 7.51 -6.03 -26.04
CA GLU A 149 8.09 -5.36 -27.22
C GLU A 149 7.16 -4.30 -27.83
N LEU A 150 5.86 -4.38 -27.57
CA LEU A 150 4.88 -3.43 -28.10
C LEU A 150 4.93 -2.08 -27.36
N ALA A 151 5.59 -2.01 -26.19
CA ALA A 151 5.68 -0.83 -25.33
C ALA A 151 4.30 -0.22 -24.96
N ILE A 152 3.24 -1.02 -25.01
CA ILE A 152 1.86 -0.60 -24.70
C ILE A 152 1.62 -0.63 -23.18
N ARG A 153 2.41 -1.42 -22.44
CA ARG A 153 2.30 -1.60 -20.99
C ARG A 153 3.58 -1.14 -20.29
N PHE A 154 3.43 -0.73 -19.03
CA PHE A 154 4.56 -0.33 -18.21
C PHE A 154 5.50 -1.51 -17.98
N SER A 155 6.79 -1.33 -18.27
CA SER A 155 7.83 -2.28 -17.89
C SER A 155 8.24 -2.03 -16.44
N LEU A 156 8.37 -3.12 -15.67
CA LEU A 156 8.86 -3.04 -14.30
C LEU A 156 10.31 -2.54 -14.31
N ASP A 157 10.56 -1.43 -13.63
CA ASP A 157 11.92 -1.05 -13.27
C ASP A 157 12.38 -1.99 -12.14
N GLU A 158 13.30 -2.90 -12.46
CA GLU A 158 13.95 -3.81 -11.51
C GLU A 158 14.79 -3.06 -10.46
N SER A 159 15.07 -1.76 -10.67
CA SER A 159 15.84 -0.98 -9.72
C SER A 159 15.02 -0.61 -8.48
N SER A 160 15.51 -1.02 -7.30
CA SER A 160 14.94 -0.72 -5.98
C SER A 160 15.14 0.75 -5.55
N ARG A 161 14.90 1.70 -6.47
CA ARG A 161 15.07 3.13 -6.19
C ARG A 161 14.02 3.58 -5.19
N THR A 162 14.46 3.82 -3.97
CA THR A 162 13.61 4.34 -2.91
C THR A 162 13.53 5.87 -3.01
N TYR A 163 12.35 6.41 -3.26
CA TYR A 163 12.12 7.86 -3.41
C TYR A 163 11.81 8.57 -2.08
N THR A 164 12.11 7.96 -0.92
CA THR A 164 11.77 8.51 0.40
C THR A 164 12.36 9.90 0.66
N TRP A 165 13.61 10.13 0.24
CA TRP A 165 14.28 11.44 0.38
C TRP A 165 13.55 12.56 -0.38
N PHE A 166 12.91 12.24 -1.51
CA PHE A 166 12.16 13.20 -2.31
C PHE A 166 10.96 13.77 -1.53
N TYR A 167 10.27 12.94 -0.74
CA TYR A 167 9.16 13.39 0.10
C TYR A 167 9.62 14.31 1.24
N ALA A 168 10.81 14.10 1.80
CA ALA A 168 11.39 15.01 2.78
C ALA A 168 11.68 16.39 2.17
N ILE A 169 12.28 16.43 0.97
CA ILE A 169 12.51 17.68 0.24
C ILE A 169 11.19 18.37 -0.07
N LEU A 170 10.20 17.63 -0.57
CA LEU A 170 8.89 18.19 -0.93
C LEU A 170 8.18 18.76 0.30
N GLY A 171 8.20 18.05 1.42
CA GLY A 171 7.65 18.54 2.70
C GLY A 171 8.35 19.80 3.18
N PHE A 172 9.69 19.83 3.13
CA PHE A 172 10.48 21.01 3.49
C PHE A 172 10.20 22.21 2.60
N LEU A 173 10.12 22.02 1.27
CA LEU A 173 9.80 23.08 0.31
C LEU A 173 8.39 23.61 0.52
N ALA A 174 7.40 22.73 0.73
CA ALA A 174 6.02 23.12 1.03
C ALA A 174 5.94 23.96 2.32
N ALA A 175 6.60 23.51 3.39
CA ALA A 175 6.67 24.24 4.65
C ALA A 175 7.36 25.61 4.50
N SER A 176 8.50 25.65 3.79
CA SER A 176 9.24 26.88 3.51
C SER A 176 8.39 27.87 2.70
N ALA A 177 7.70 27.40 1.66
CA ALA A 177 6.78 28.21 0.88
C ALA A 177 5.64 28.77 1.74
N LEU A 178 5.03 27.97 2.62
CA LEU A 178 4.00 28.43 3.55
C LEU A 178 4.51 29.49 4.53
N LEU A 179 5.72 29.33 5.06
CA LEU A 179 6.34 30.30 5.97
C LEU A 179 6.64 31.62 5.26
N LEU A 180 7.31 31.57 4.10
CA LEU A 180 7.63 32.75 3.29
C LEU A 180 6.37 33.49 2.82
N LEU A 181 5.36 32.74 2.39
CA LEU A 181 4.06 33.30 2.03
C LEU A 181 3.39 33.97 3.22
N GLY A 182 3.50 33.40 4.41
CA GLY A 182 2.97 33.96 5.65
C GLY A 182 3.57 35.31 6.05
N LEU A 183 4.83 35.57 5.66
CA LEU A 183 5.48 36.87 5.95
C LEU A 183 4.82 38.03 5.19
N LYS A 184 4.38 37.79 3.95
CA LYS A 184 3.73 38.81 3.10
C LYS A 184 2.21 38.76 3.13
N HIS A 185 1.65 37.55 3.19
CA HIS A 185 0.23 37.26 3.04
C HIS A 185 -0.26 36.30 4.14
N PRO A 186 -0.33 36.74 5.42
CA PRO A 186 -0.69 35.86 6.54
C PRO A 186 -2.11 35.28 6.43
N ALA A 187 -3.04 36.02 5.82
CA ALA A 187 -4.39 35.53 5.56
C ALA A 187 -4.39 34.36 4.55
N LEU A 188 -3.57 34.43 3.51
CA LEU A 188 -3.49 33.38 2.49
C LEU A 188 -2.80 32.12 3.04
N LYS A 189 -1.69 32.26 3.80
CA LYS A 189 -1.08 31.14 4.55
C LYS A 189 -2.14 30.41 5.39
N ARG A 190 -2.96 31.16 6.12
CA ARG A 190 -4.00 30.62 6.99
C ARG A 190 -5.06 29.84 6.21
N TRP A 191 -5.52 30.35 5.07
CA TRP A 191 -6.46 29.64 4.21
C TRP A 191 -5.87 28.35 3.66
N ILE A 192 -4.65 28.39 3.12
CA ILE A 192 -3.99 27.19 2.57
C ILE A 192 -3.80 26.13 3.66
N LEU A 193 -3.22 26.50 4.80
CA LEU A 193 -3.02 25.56 5.91
C LEU A 193 -4.35 25.01 6.45
N GLY A 194 -5.35 25.87 6.59
CA GLY A 194 -6.67 25.48 7.09
C GLY A 194 -7.39 24.52 6.14
N LEU A 195 -7.40 24.79 4.84
CA LEU A 195 -7.96 23.90 3.81
C LEU A 195 -7.18 22.59 3.73
N PHE A 196 -5.86 22.64 3.87
CA PHE A 196 -5.03 21.44 3.95
C PHE A 196 -5.41 20.57 5.16
N CYS A 197 -5.67 21.16 6.33
CA CYS A 197 -6.20 20.44 7.48
C CYS A 197 -7.61 19.85 7.25
N VAL A 198 -8.48 20.53 6.48
CA VAL A 198 -9.77 19.95 6.08
C VAL A 198 -9.54 18.71 5.22
N PHE A 199 -8.69 18.80 4.20
CA PHE A 199 -8.35 17.67 3.33
C PHE A 199 -7.81 16.48 4.11
N LEU A 200 -6.84 16.70 5.00
CA LEU A 200 -6.31 15.64 5.86
C LEU A 200 -7.34 15.11 6.87
N GLY A 201 -8.27 15.96 7.34
CA GLY A 201 -9.39 15.52 8.16
C GLY A 201 -10.32 14.56 7.41
N VAL A 202 -10.59 14.82 6.13
CA VAL A 202 -11.35 13.91 5.25
C VAL A 202 -10.60 12.59 5.05
N LEU A 203 -9.31 12.64 4.69
CA LEU A 203 -8.49 11.44 4.54
C LEU A 203 -8.41 10.62 5.82
N GLY A 204 -8.24 11.26 6.97
CA GLY A 204 -8.21 10.59 8.27
C GLY A 204 -9.56 10.00 8.65
N SER A 205 -10.67 10.62 8.23
CA SER A 205 -12.02 10.06 8.42
C SER A 205 -12.25 8.85 7.54
N LEU A 206 -11.81 8.90 6.28
CA LEU A 206 -11.85 7.76 5.36
C LEU A 206 -11.02 6.59 5.90
N LEU A 207 -9.78 6.86 6.33
CA LEU A 207 -8.91 5.86 6.92
C LEU A 207 -9.53 5.25 8.18
N LEU A 208 -10.07 6.07 9.08
CA LEU A 208 -10.76 5.59 10.28
C LEU A 208 -11.97 4.71 9.92
N PHE A 209 -12.72 5.09 8.88
CA PHE A 209 -13.84 4.30 8.40
C PHE A 209 -13.39 2.93 7.90
N MET A 210 -12.36 2.88 7.04
CA MET A 210 -11.82 1.63 6.52
C MET A 210 -11.28 0.75 7.66
N MET A 211 -10.57 1.34 8.62
CA MET A 211 -10.03 0.62 9.78
C MET A 211 -11.10 0.01 10.69
N SER A 212 -12.29 0.59 10.75
CA SER A 212 -13.29 0.25 11.77
C SER A 212 -14.55 -0.42 11.22
N PHE A 213 -14.86 -0.19 9.94
CA PHE A 213 -16.16 -0.53 9.35
C PHE A 213 -16.06 -1.20 7.97
N SER A 214 -14.86 -1.55 7.48
CA SER A 214 -14.71 -2.36 6.27
C SER A 214 -13.92 -3.63 6.53
N ASP A 215 -14.10 -4.61 5.64
CA ASP A 215 -13.31 -5.86 5.62
C ASP A 215 -11.93 -5.67 4.94
N MET A 216 -11.46 -4.42 4.83
CA MET A 216 -10.16 -4.10 4.27
C MET A 216 -9.09 -4.19 5.37
N ASP A 217 -8.78 -5.42 5.76
CA ASP A 217 -7.83 -5.75 6.83
C ASP A 217 -6.42 -5.16 6.60
N MET A 218 -6.03 -4.95 5.34
CA MET A 218 -4.78 -4.29 4.97
C MET A 218 -4.71 -2.82 5.43
N THR A 219 -5.82 -2.24 5.87
CA THR A 219 -5.86 -0.89 6.46
C THR A 219 -5.81 -0.89 7.99
N TYR A 220 -5.98 -2.04 8.64
CA TYR A 220 -6.08 -2.12 10.10
C TYR A 220 -4.77 -1.71 10.77
N PHE A 221 -4.88 -1.14 11.98
CA PHE A 221 -3.75 -0.63 12.77
C PHE A 221 -2.83 0.36 12.04
N ASN A 222 -3.31 1.04 11.00
CA ASN A 222 -2.51 1.99 10.24
C ASN A 222 -2.08 3.18 11.10
N GLU A 223 -0.78 3.31 11.33
CA GLU A 223 -0.14 4.33 12.16
C GLU A 223 -0.41 5.76 11.67
N ASN A 224 -0.74 5.96 10.39
CA ASN A 224 -1.05 7.28 9.83
C ASN A 224 -2.23 7.95 10.55
N ILE A 225 -3.15 7.16 11.13
CA ILE A 225 -4.27 7.69 11.91
C ILE A 225 -3.81 8.52 13.12
N LEU A 226 -2.59 8.27 13.64
CA LEU A 226 -2.07 8.99 14.81
C LEU A 226 -1.82 10.48 14.52
N PHE A 227 -1.62 10.86 13.25
CA PHE A 227 -1.36 12.24 12.84
C PHE A 227 -2.21 12.74 11.67
N VAL A 228 -2.95 11.87 10.98
CA VAL A 228 -3.98 12.19 9.98
C VAL A 228 -5.30 11.61 10.44
N ASN A 229 -6.12 12.41 11.13
CA ASN A 229 -7.38 11.95 11.73
C ASN A 229 -8.45 13.08 11.76
N PRO A 230 -9.72 12.75 12.10
CA PRO A 230 -10.80 13.72 12.11
C PRO A 230 -10.60 14.95 13.03
N LEU A 231 -9.69 14.90 14.02
CA LEU A 231 -9.39 16.07 14.86
C LEU A 231 -8.81 17.25 14.06
N LEU A 232 -8.29 17.00 12.85
CA LEU A 232 -7.84 18.04 11.95
C LEU A 232 -8.96 18.96 11.46
N PHE A 233 -10.24 18.52 11.49
CA PHE A 233 -11.36 19.43 11.26
C PHE A 233 -11.48 20.50 12.35
N PHE A 234 -11.20 20.14 13.60
CA PHE A 234 -11.18 21.11 14.70
C PHE A 234 -10.04 22.12 14.54
N VAL A 235 -8.87 21.65 14.09
CA VAL A 235 -7.73 22.53 13.75
C VAL A 235 -8.10 23.46 12.59
N ALA A 236 -8.70 22.92 11.52
CA ALA A 236 -9.16 23.70 10.38
C ALA A 236 -10.17 24.77 10.79
N TYR A 237 -11.15 24.45 11.64
CA TYR A 237 -12.11 25.41 12.17
C TYR A 237 -11.42 26.56 12.92
N ARG A 238 -10.43 26.26 13.77
CA ARG A 238 -9.67 27.27 14.51
C ARG A 238 -8.86 28.18 13.58
N ILE A 239 -8.22 27.61 12.57
CA ILE A 239 -7.39 28.33 11.61
C ILE A 239 -8.28 29.18 10.68
N LEU A 240 -9.30 28.60 10.05
CA LEU A 240 -10.13 29.27 9.05
C LEU A 240 -11.11 30.27 9.68
N ILE A 241 -11.84 29.86 10.72
CA ILE A 241 -12.95 30.62 11.29
C ILE A 241 -12.50 31.49 12.46
N LYS A 242 -11.76 30.92 13.42
CA LYS A 242 -11.22 31.68 14.57
C LYS A 242 -9.98 32.49 14.22
N LYS A 243 -9.50 32.40 12.97
CA LYS A 243 -8.38 33.18 12.42
C LYS A 243 -7.05 32.96 13.16
N GLN A 244 -6.91 31.84 13.87
CA GLN A 244 -5.68 31.48 14.58
C GLN A 244 -4.55 31.19 13.59
N THR A 245 -3.33 31.62 13.92
CA THR A 245 -2.15 31.38 13.07
C THR A 245 -1.36 30.15 13.48
N HIS A 246 -1.53 29.67 14.71
CA HIS A 246 -0.82 28.51 15.27
C HIS A 246 -1.79 27.58 16.02
N SER A 247 -1.43 26.30 16.12
CA SER A 247 -2.22 25.30 16.83
C SER A 247 -1.36 24.37 17.70
N ASN A 248 -1.72 24.28 18.99
CA ASN A 248 -1.12 23.28 19.91
C ASN A 248 -1.35 21.85 19.44
N VAL A 249 -2.47 21.59 18.75
CA VAL A 249 -2.77 20.25 18.22
C VAL A 249 -1.73 19.89 17.16
N LEU A 250 -1.40 20.80 16.24
CA LEU A 250 -0.33 20.57 15.25
C LEU A 250 1.04 20.36 15.92
N SER A 251 1.32 21.04 17.04
CA SER A 251 2.53 20.77 17.84
C SER A 251 2.55 19.35 18.40
N ILE A 252 1.43 18.88 18.97
CA ILE A 252 1.30 17.52 19.51
C ILE A 252 1.43 16.48 18.40
N LEU A 253 0.75 16.66 17.27
CA LEU A 253 0.84 15.75 16.13
C LEU A 253 2.26 15.73 15.53
N SER A 254 2.96 16.86 15.51
CA SER A 254 4.38 16.91 15.13
C SER A 254 5.26 16.10 16.09
N LEU A 255 5.02 16.22 17.40
CA LEU A 255 5.74 15.43 18.40
C LEU A 255 5.47 13.93 18.23
N ILE A 256 4.21 13.53 17.99
CA ILE A 256 3.85 12.13 17.69
C ILE A 256 4.64 11.61 16.48
N MET A 257 4.67 12.37 15.39
CA MET A 257 5.46 12.00 14.19
C MET A 257 6.96 11.86 14.50
N ILE A 258 7.55 12.76 15.30
CA ILE A 258 8.96 12.67 15.71
C ILE A 258 9.19 11.41 16.57
N VAL A 259 8.29 11.13 17.52
CA VAL A 259 8.38 9.92 18.36
C VAL A 259 8.24 8.65 17.52
N LEU A 260 7.35 8.62 16.52
CA LEU A 260 7.22 7.49 15.59
C LEU A 260 8.49 7.30 14.75
N LEU A 261 9.08 8.39 14.22
CA LEU A 261 10.35 8.30 13.49
C LEU A 261 11.48 7.74 14.35
N LEU A 262 11.60 8.21 15.60
CA LEU A 262 12.58 7.69 16.56
C LEU A 262 12.29 6.24 16.91
N GLY A 263 11.03 5.89 17.14
CA GLY A 263 10.59 4.53 17.43
C GLY A 263 10.94 3.57 16.29
N LYS A 264 10.73 3.96 15.04
CA LYS A 264 11.09 3.14 13.87
C LYS A 264 12.59 2.85 13.80
N PHE A 265 13.42 3.78 14.25
CA PHE A 265 14.86 3.58 14.33
C PHE A 265 15.26 2.70 15.53
N LEU A 266 14.63 2.88 16.69
CA LEU A 266 15.02 2.22 17.94
C LEU A 266 14.41 0.80 18.11
N ILE A 267 13.20 0.59 17.63
CA ILE A 267 12.41 -0.65 17.77
C ILE A 267 11.73 -1.06 16.44
N PRO A 268 12.50 -1.26 15.35
CA PRO A 268 11.95 -1.54 14.01
C PRO A 268 11.10 -2.81 13.94
N SER A 269 11.31 -3.77 14.84
CA SER A 269 10.52 -5.00 14.92
C SER A 269 9.08 -4.79 15.41
N PHE A 270 8.81 -3.70 16.12
CA PHE A 270 7.47 -3.38 16.63
C PHE A 270 6.73 -2.39 15.72
N LEU A 271 7.44 -1.37 15.20
CA LEU A 271 6.88 -0.34 14.32
C LEU A 271 7.19 -0.63 12.85
N ILE A 272 6.69 -1.77 12.37
CA ILE A 272 7.03 -2.32 11.06
C ILE A 272 6.48 -1.51 9.87
N GLN A 273 5.42 -0.70 10.07
CA GLN A 273 4.76 -0.03 8.95
C GLN A 273 5.71 0.93 8.22
N ASP A 274 5.88 0.82 6.91
CA ASP A 274 6.62 1.81 6.12
C ASP A 274 5.71 2.97 5.71
N ASN A 275 5.62 3.97 6.58
CA ASN A 275 4.95 5.25 6.34
C ASN A 275 5.91 6.45 6.38
N LEU A 276 7.22 6.21 6.20
CA LEU A 276 8.24 7.26 6.28
C LEU A 276 7.98 8.38 5.29
N ARG A 277 7.51 8.05 4.08
CA ARG A 277 7.16 9.02 3.04
C ARG A 277 6.08 10.00 3.49
N VAL A 278 5.05 9.49 4.18
CA VAL A 278 3.95 10.29 4.71
C VAL A 278 4.46 11.20 5.84
N ILE A 279 5.21 10.65 6.79
CA ILE A 279 5.73 11.41 7.93
C ILE A 279 6.69 12.51 7.46
N LEU A 280 7.65 12.20 6.59
CA LEU A 280 8.64 13.15 6.10
C LEU A 280 8.03 14.28 5.28
N PHE A 281 6.93 14.02 4.57
CA PHE A 281 6.19 15.06 3.86
C PHE A 281 5.38 15.96 4.82
N LEU A 282 4.65 15.38 5.78
CA LEU A 282 3.72 16.12 6.63
C LEU A 282 4.39 16.84 7.81
N LEU A 283 5.45 16.27 8.39
CA LEU A 283 6.10 16.81 9.59
C LEU A 283 6.54 18.27 9.43
N PRO A 284 7.28 18.67 8.36
CA PRO A 284 7.64 20.07 8.18
C PRO A 284 6.44 21.01 8.04
N ILE A 285 5.37 20.55 7.36
CA ILE A 285 4.15 21.33 7.15
C ILE A 285 3.45 21.56 8.50
N TYR A 286 3.33 20.53 9.35
CA TYR A 286 2.72 20.65 10.66
C TYR A 286 3.52 21.59 11.57
N LEU A 287 4.85 21.50 11.54
CA LEU A 287 5.74 22.42 12.27
C LEU A 287 5.56 23.87 11.84
N SER A 288 5.26 24.14 10.56
CA SER A 288 5.01 25.52 10.05
C SER A 288 3.75 26.18 10.64
N GLY A 289 2.81 25.36 11.14
CA GLY A 289 1.57 25.76 11.82
C GLY A 289 1.56 25.47 13.32
N ALA A 290 2.63 24.86 13.85
CA ALA A 290 2.77 24.54 15.26
C ALA A 290 3.02 25.82 16.08
N GLY A 291 2.58 25.81 17.34
CA GLY A 291 2.83 26.91 18.28
C GLY A 291 1.69 27.12 19.26
N ARG A 292 2.00 27.80 20.35
CA ARG A 292 1.01 28.26 21.33
C ARG A 292 0.50 29.62 20.94
N GLU A 293 -0.81 29.74 20.78
CA GLU A 293 -1.44 31.06 20.73
C GLU A 293 -1.38 31.67 22.14
N CYS A 294 -0.41 32.56 22.36
CA CYS A 294 -0.39 33.37 23.58
C CYS A 294 -1.63 34.27 23.56
N LEU A 295 -2.51 34.10 24.53
CA LEU A 295 -3.72 34.91 24.76
C LEU A 295 -3.45 36.41 25.03
N CYS A 296 -2.23 36.90 24.81
CA CYS A 296 -1.76 38.22 25.21
C CYS A 296 -2.36 39.41 24.43
N HIS A 297 -3.16 39.19 23.37
CA HIS A 297 -3.72 40.30 22.58
C HIS A 297 -5.16 40.73 22.91
N ARG A 298 -5.77 40.24 23.99
CA ARG A 298 -7.12 40.69 24.41
C ARG A 298 -7.15 41.90 25.35
N LYS A 299 -6.00 42.50 25.70
CA LYS A 299 -5.92 43.79 26.42
C LYS A 299 -5.29 44.86 25.53
N LYS A 300 -6.04 45.42 24.58
CA LYS A 300 -5.81 46.77 24.02
C LYS A 300 -6.92 47.08 23.02
N ARG A 301 -8.07 47.55 23.54
CA ARG A 301 -8.99 48.52 22.91
C ARG A 301 -10.22 48.69 23.81
N LYS A 302 -10.02 49.46 24.89
CA LYS A 302 -10.94 50.53 25.28
C LYS A 302 -10.05 51.74 25.58
N PRO A 303 -10.24 52.84 24.86
CA PRO A 303 -10.39 54.10 25.53
C PRO A 303 -11.79 54.66 25.22
N LEU A 304 -12.38 55.19 26.30
CA LEU A 304 -13.55 56.05 26.47
C LEU A 304 -14.40 56.35 25.23
#